data_AF-A0A9E5ZM21-F1
#
_entry.id   AF-A0A9E5ZM21-F1
#
_cell.length_a   1.000
_cell.length_b   1.000
_cell.length_c   1.000
_cell.angle_alpha   90.00
_cell.angle_beta   90.00
_cell.angle_gamma   90.00
#
_symmetry.space_group_name_H-M   'P 1'
#
loop_
_entity.id
_entity.type
_entity.pdbx_description
1 polymer ?
#
loop_
_entity_poly.entity_id
_entity_poly.type
_entity_poly.pdbx_seq_one_letter_code
_entity_poly.pdbx_strand_id
1 'polypeptide(L)'
;MITYNNTLIEYFKANDTEFKKLLNKEFEKSRLASFIQFMDSFFCKLGLISVNIKPIENARWDSLYTLSPENIFSQEFGSILVTNTPLPRKEAEEKLSEVVIELLSIVNINEVKKQII
;
A
#
# COMPACT_ATOMS: atom_id res chain seq x y z
N MET A 1 9.31 7.63 -5.32
CA MET A 1 8.47 6.43 -5.39
C MET A 1 7.61 6.51 -6.64
N ILE A 2 8.24 6.58 -7.82
CA ILE A 2 7.50 6.71 -9.08
C ILE A 2 7.02 5.33 -9.52
N THR A 3 7.89 4.34 -9.47
CA THR A 3 7.58 2.96 -9.86
C THR A 3 6.51 2.38 -8.96
N TYR A 4 6.66 2.54 -7.64
CA TYR A 4 5.65 2.10 -6.65
C TYR A 4 4.25 2.68 -6.95
N ASN A 5 4.16 4.00 -7.11
CA ASN A 5 2.89 4.68 -7.37
C ASN A 5 2.25 4.21 -8.69
N ASN A 6 3.04 4.08 -9.75
CA ASN A 6 2.55 3.62 -11.04
C ASN A 6 2.03 2.18 -10.97
N THR A 7 2.76 1.28 -10.30
CA THR A 7 2.34 -0.13 -10.14
C THR A 7 1.00 -0.22 -9.41
N LEU A 8 0.80 0.54 -8.33
CA LEU A 8 -0.48 0.52 -7.62
C LEU A 8 -1.61 1.13 -8.45
N ILE A 9 -1.38 2.24 -9.15
CA ILE A 9 -2.37 2.81 -10.07
C ILE A 9 -2.80 1.76 -11.11
N GLU A 10 -1.85 1.07 -11.75
CA GLU A 10 -2.16 0.01 -12.73
C GLU A 10 -2.94 -1.14 -12.09
N TYR A 11 -2.56 -1.58 -10.89
CA TYR A 11 -3.27 -2.65 -10.18
C TYR A 11 -4.75 -2.32 -9.93
N PHE A 12 -5.07 -1.07 -9.58
CA PHE A 12 -6.43 -0.62 -9.27
C PHE A 12 -7.27 -0.22 -10.48
N LYS A 13 -6.66 0.01 -11.65
CA LYS A 13 -7.37 0.36 -12.90
C LYS A 13 -8.32 -0.74 -13.40
N ALA A 14 -7.96 -2.01 -13.20
CA ALA A 14 -8.72 -3.14 -13.77
C ALA A 14 -10.14 -3.29 -13.17
N ASN A 15 -10.38 -2.74 -11.98
CA ASN A 15 -11.69 -2.73 -11.30
C ASN A 15 -12.43 -4.08 -11.25
N ASP A 16 -11.67 -5.17 -11.19
CA ASP A 16 -12.12 -6.55 -11.40
C ASP A 16 -12.53 -7.26 -10.10
N THR A 17 -12.08 -6.78 -8.94
CA THR A 17 -12.45 -7.33 -7.62
C THR A 17 -13.41 -6.40 -6.87
N GLU A 18 -14.17 -6.93 -5.90
CA GLU A 18 -15.06 -6.11 -5.06
C GLU A 18 -14.28 -5.04 -4.28
N PHE A 19 -13.07 -5.39 -3.81
CA PHE A 19 -12.17 -4.45 -3.14
C PHE A 19 -11.79 -3.27 -4.06
N LYS A 20 -11.35 -3.54 -5.29
CA LYS A 20 -10.99 -2.49 -6.25
C LYS A 20 -12.19 -1.62 -6.62
N LYS A 21 -13.39 -2.21 -6.75
CA LYS A 21 -14.65 -1.47 -6.96
C LYS A 21 -15.00 -0.56 -5.81
N LEU A 22 -14.86 -1.04 -4.57
CA LEU A 22 -15.05 -0.21 -3.39
C LEU A 22 -14.04 0.94 -3.37
N LEU A 23 -12.76 0.66 -3.61
CA LEU A 23 -11.70 1.65 -3.57
C LEU A 23 -11.93 2.77 -4.60
N ASN A 24 -12.29 2.42 -5.84
CA ASN A 24 -12.62 3.41 -6.87
C ASN A 24 -13.84 4.26 -6.50
N LYS A 25 -14.90 3.64 -5.95
CA LYS A 25 -16.09 4.36 -5.47
C LYS A 25 -15.75 5.34 -4.34
N GLU A 26 -14.90 4.92 -3.40
CA GLU A 26 -14.47 5.80 -2.30
C GLU A 26 -13.54 6.91 -2.79
N PHE A 27 -12.73 6.66 -3.83
CA PHE A 27 -11.94 7.70 -4.48
C PHE A 27 -12.84 8.78 -5.10
N GLU A 28 -13.84 8.38 -5.88
CA GLU A 28 -14.83 9.31 -6.48
C GLU A 28 -15.54 10.15 -5.40
N LYS A 29 -15.91 9.53 -4.28
CA LYS A 29 -16.53 10.23 -3.13
C LYS A 29 -15.58 11.19 -2.42
N SER A 30 -14.30 10.88 -2.34
CA SER A 30 -13.30 11.68 -1.62
C SER A 30 -13.10 13.07 -2.24
N ARG A 31 -13.42 13.24 -3.53
CA ARG A 31 -13.17 14.46 -4.33
C ARG A 31 -11.70 14.88 -4.36
N LEU A 32 -10.78 13.98 -4.03
CA LEU A 32 -9.35 14.24 -4.13
C LEU A 32 -8.90 14.25 -5.59
N ALA A 33 -8.03 15.18 -5.95
CA ALA A 33 -7.52 15.31 -7.32
C ALA A 33 -6.48 14.23 -7.69
N SER A 34 -5.91 13.56 -6.69
CA SER A 34 -4.85 12.56 -6.87
C SER A 34 -5.24 11.23 -6.23
N PHE A 35 -5.22 10.18 -7.06
CA PHE A 35 -5.42 8.81 -6.61
C PHE A 35 -4.40 8.38 -5.56
N ILE A 36 -3.15 8.83 -5.68
CA ILE A 36 -2.09 8.50 -4.71
C ILE A 36 -2.37 9.15 -3.35
N GLN A 37 -2.76 10.42 -3.32
CA GLN A 37 -3.13 11.09 -2.05
C GLN A 37 -4.32 10.40 -1.37
N PHE A 38 -5.29 9.97 -2.18
CA PHE A 38 -6.40 9.17 -1.70
C PHE A 38 -5.93 7.83 -1.12
N MET A 39 -5.07 7.10 -1.83
CA MET A 39 -4.59 5.81 -1.38
C MET A 39 -3.81 5.90 -0.07
N ASP A 40 -2.95 6.90 0.12
CA ASP A 40 -2.24 7.09 1.38
C ASP A 40 -3.23 7.23 2.55
N SER A 41 -4.26 8.07 2.37
CA SER A 41 -5.31 8.27 3.37
C SER A 41 -6.16 7.00 3.59
N PHE A 42 -6.44 6.27 2.52
CA PHE A 42 -7.24 5.05 2.55
C PHE A 42 -6.49 3.92 3.26
N PHE A 43 -5.22 3.70 2.92
CA PHE A 43 -4.36 2.70 3.55
C PHE A 43 -4.13 2.97 5.03
N CYS A 44 -4.00 4.25 5.42
CA CYS A 44 -3.95 4.62 6.84
C CYS A 44 -5.18 4.14 7.61
N LYS A 45 -6.39 4.22 7.03
CA LYS A 45 -7.62 3.71 7.67
C LYS A 45 -7.63 2.18 7.82
N LEU A 46 -6.91 1.46 6.97
CA LEU A 46 -6.76 0.01 7.07
C LEU A 46 -5.62 -0.39 8.03
N GLY A 47 -4.88 0.60 8.55
CA GLY A 47 -3.76 0.40 9.46
C GLY A 47 -2.39 0.29 8.77
N LEU A 48 -2.28 0.54 7.46
CA LEU A 48 -1.00 0.74 6.79
C LEU A 48 -0.63 2.23 6.90
N ILE A 49 0.09 2.59 7.96
CA ILE A 49 0.33 3.98 8.34
C ILE A 49 1.42 4.63 7.47
N SER A 50 2.43 3.85 7.07
CA SER A 50 3.52 4.40 6.26
C SER A 50 4.14 3.36 5.34
N VAL A 51 4.63 3.84 4.20
CA VAL A 51 5.51 3.12 3.30
C VAL A 51 6.74 4.01 3.06
N ASN A 52 7.93 3.42 3.12
CA ASN A 52 9.16 4.20 3.02
C ASN A 52 10.23 3.45 2.24
N ILE A 53 11.03 4.21 1.51
CA ILE A 53 12.17 3.73 0.73
C ILE A 53 13.34 4.65 1.03
N LYS A 54 14.32 4.13 1.76
CA LYS A 54 15.46 4.91 2.25
C LYS A 54 16.76 4.45 1.58
N PRO A 55 17.66 5.39 1.22
CA PRO A 55 18.96 5.04 0.69
C PRO A 55 19.82 4.44 1.81
N ILE A 56 20.63 3.46 1.44
CA ILE A 56 21.72 2.91 2.26
C ILE A 56 23.03 3.32 1.57
N GLU A 57 23.94 2.38 1.32
CA GLU A 57 25.22 2.62 0.67
C GLU A 57 25.22 2.06 -0.77
N ASN A 58 26.16 2.51 -1.59
CA ASN A 58 26.43 1.95 -2.93
C ASN A 58 25.20 1.90 -3.85
N ALA A 59 24.40 2.98 -3.84
CA ALA A 59 23.17 3.11 -4.60
C ALA A 59 22.11 2.03 -4.32
N ARG A 60 22.17 1.43 -3.12
CA ARG A 60 21.18 0.47 -2.63
C ARG A 60 20.17 1.13 -1.69
N TRP A 61 19.00 0.52 -1.61
CA TRP A 61 17.83 1.05 -0.93
C TRP A 61 17.13 -0.05 -0.15
N ASP A 62 16.70 0.30 1.05
CA ASP A 62 15.77 -0.52 1.84
C ASP A 62 14.36 0.01 1.63
N SER A 63 13.42 -0.91 1.48
CA SER A 63 11.99 -0.62 1.55
C SER A 63 11.39 -1.22 2.82
N LEU A 64 10.50 -0.46 3.45
CA LEU A 64 9.76 -0.87 4.63
C LEU A 64 8.35 -0.33 4.59
N TYR A 65 7.46 -0.99 5.31
CA TYR A 65 6.12 -0.51 5.59
C TYR A 65 5.85 -0.58 7.09
N THR A 66 4.93 0.23 7.57
CA THR A 66 4.58 0.31 8.98
C THR A 66 3.11 0.04 9.17
N LEU A 67 2.79 -0.94 10.02
CA LEU A 67 1.43 -1.28 10.40
C LEU A 67 1.07 -0.74 11.79
N SER A 68 -0.18 -0.29 11.94
CA SER A 68 -0.75 0.08 13.24
C SER A 68 -1.06 -1.18 14.08
N PRO A 69 -1.17 -1.05 15.41
CA PRO A 69 -1.66 -2.13 16.27
C PRO A 69 -3.06 -2.63 15.88
N GLU A 70 -3.91 -1.74 15.34
CA GLU A 70 -5.29 -2.02 14.95
C GLU A 70 -5.43 -2.39 13.45
N ASN A 71 -4.34 -2.75 12.78
CA ASN A 71 -4.37 -3.04 11.35
C ASN A 71 -5.27 -4.24 11.02
N ILE A 72 -5.94 -4.19 9.87
CA ILE A 72 -6.85 -5.26 9.43
C ILE A 72 -6.14 -6.39 8.66
N PHE A 73 -4.82 -6.31 8.49
CA PHE A 73 -4.04 -7.29 7.73
C PHE A 73 -3.70 -8.53 8.54
N SER A 74 -4.08 -8.59 9.82
CA SER A 74 -3.73 -9.69 10.74
C SER A 74 -2.22 -9.95 10.81
N GLN A 75 -1.41 -8.90 10.60
CA GLN A 75 0.05 -8.97 10.69
C GLN A 75 0.56 -8.24 11.93
N GLU A 76 1.79 -8.57 12.34
CA GLU A 76 2.47 -7.87 13.43
C GLU A 76 2.57 -6.37 13.15
N PHE A 77 2.32 -5.57 14.18
CA PHE A 77 2.41 -4.12 14.07
C PHE A 77 3.87 -3.65 14.12
N GLY A 78 4.09 -2.41 13.67
CA GLY A 78 5.42 -1.81 13.61
C GLY A 78 6.01 -1.81 12.21
N SER A 79 7.31 -1.51 12.12
CA SER A 79 8.01 -1.32 10.86
C SER A 79 8.65 -2.61 10.38
N ILE A 80 8.23 -3.08 9.21
CA ILE A 80 8.63 -4.34 8.62
C ILE A 80 9.46 -4.06 7.37
N LEU A 81 10.66 -4.65 7.29
CA LEU A 81 11.48 -4.62 6.09
C LEU A 81 10.86 -5.53 5.02
N VAL A 82 10.77 -5.03 3.80
CA VAL A 82 10.25 -5.79 2.65
C VAL A 82 11.26 -6.85 2.19
N THR A 83 12.55 -6.56 2.34
CA THR A 83 13.64 -7.45 1.89
C THR A 83 14.76 -7.49 2.93
N ASN A 84 15.43 -8.64 3.02
CA ASN A 84 16.56 -8.84 3.94
C ASN A 84 17.89 -8.27 3.40
N THR A 85 17.92 -7.82 2.13
CA THR A 85 19.12 -7.30 1.46
C THR A 85 18.80 -6.05 0.68
N PRO A 86 19.59 -4.96 0.79
CA PRO A 86 19.36 -3.73 0.05
C PRO A 86 19.35 -3.92 -1.48
N LEU A 87 18.35 -3.36 -2.15
CA LEU A 87 18.13 -3.52 -3.60
C LEU A 87 18.42 -2.23 -4.38
N PRO A 88 18.60 -2.29 -5.71
CA PRO A 88 18.52 -1.09 -6.54
C PRO A 88 17.16 -0.42 -6.36
N ARG A 89 17.12 0.92 -6.44
CA ARG A 89 15.93 1.71 -6.09
C ARG A 89 14.64 1.22 -6.76
N LYS A 90 14.71 0.91 -8.06
CA LYS A 90 13.55 0.47 -8.84
C LYS A 90 13.01 -0.86 -8.32
N GLU A 91 13.89 -1.83 -8.06
CA GLU A 91 13.51 -3.14 -7.51
C GLU A 91 12.97 -3.02 -6.09
N ALA A 92 13.53 -2.13 -5.26
CA ALA A 92 13.00 -1.85 -3.92
C ALA A 92 11.57 -1.27 -3.97
N GLU A 93 11.30 -0.37 -4.92
CA GLU A 93 9.96 0.18 -5.21
C GLU A 93 8.99 -0.91 -5.70
N GLU A 94 9.43 -1.79 -6.61
CA GLU A 94 8.64 -2.91 -7.14
C GLU A 94 8.27 -3.90 -6.03
N LYS A 95 9.25 -4.35 -5.24
CA LYS A 95 9.03 -5.27 -4.11
C LYS A 95 8.08 -4.71 -3.06
N LEU A 96 8.19 -3.42 -2.77
CA LEU A 96 7.27 -2.76 -1.85
C LEU A 96 5.84 -2.75 -2.41
N SER A 97 5.67 -2.46 -3.70
CA SER A 97 4.34 -2.51 -4.32
C SER A 97 3.74 -3.91 -4.36
N GLU A 98 4.55 -4.94 -4.61
CA GLU A 98 4.12 -6.35 -4.55
C GLU A 98 3.58 -6.70 -3.16
N VAL A 99 4.32 -6.37 -2.09
CA VAL A 99 3.89 -6.66 -0.71
C VAL A 99 2.61 -5.89 -0.35
N VAL A 100 2.50 -4.61 -0.73
CA VAL A 100 1.28 -3.84 -0.49
C VAL A 100 0.09 -4.44 -1.24
N ILE A 101 0.28 -4.88 -2.49
CA ILE A 101 -0.78 -5.56 -3.26
C ILE A 101 -1.17 -6.88 -2.58
N GLU A 102 -0.21 -7.66 -2.12
CA GLU A 102 -0.45 -8.92 -1.42
C GLU A 102 -1.27 -8.68 -0.15
N LEU A 103 -0.86 -7.72 0.69
CA LEU A 103 -1.60 -7.28 1.88
C LEU A 103 -3.04 -6.98 1.55
N LEU A 104 -3.31 -6.23 0.48
CA LEU A 104 -4.65 -5.82 0.07
C LEU A 104 -5.46 -6.99 -0.54
N SER A 105 -4.79 -7.96 -1.16
CA SER A 105 -5.45 -9.11 -1.78
C SER A 105 -6.04 -10.11 -0.78
N ILE A 106 -5.50 -10.15 0.44
CA ILE A 106 -5.92 -11.08 1.50
C ILE A 106 -6.95 -10.48 2.47
N VAL A 107 -7.24 -9.18 2.36
CA VAL A 107 -8.15 -8.52 3.30
C VAL A 107 -9.60 -8.92 3.06
N ASN A 108 -10.32 -9.20 4.14
CA ASN A 108 -11.76 -9.40 4.09
C ASN A 108 -12.49 -8.08 3.79
N ILE A 109 -13.23 -8.04 2.68
CA ILE A 109 -13.99 -6.85 2.26
C ILE A 109 -14.98 -6.34 3.32
N ASN A 110 -15.51 -7.22 4.18
CA ASN A 110 -16.42 -6.82 5.25
C ASN A 110 -15.68 -6.06 6.36
N GLU A 111 -14.42 -6.38 6.63
CA GLU A 111 -13.59 -5.65 7.59
C GLU A 111 -13.23 -4.27 7.04
N VAL A 112 -12.88 -4.20 5.75
CA VAL A 112 -12.64 -2.94 5.04
C VAL A 112 -13.85 -2.02 5.13
N LYS A 113 -15.06 -2.53 4.87
CA LYS A 113 -16.30 -1.74 4.96
C LYS A 113 -16.52 -1.18 6.37
N LYS A 114 -16.24 -1.95 7.43
CA LYS A 114 -16.38 -1.50 8.83
C LYS A 114 -15.42 -0.39 9.23
N GLN A 115 -14.25 -0.28 8.57
CA GLN A 115 -13.26 0.75 8.86
C GLN A 115 -13.50 2.06 8.08
N ILE A 116 -14.22 1.99 6.96
CA ILE A 116 -14.39 3.13 6.06
C ILE A 116 -15.79 3.78 6.20
N ILE A 117 -16.80 2.98 6.57
CA ILE A 117 -18.21 3.40 6.75
C ILE A 117 -18.50 3.59 8.23
#